data_AF-A0A820T9C8-F1
#
_entry.id   AF-A0A820T9C8-F1
#
_cell.length_a   1.000
_cell.length_b   1.000
_cell.length_c   1.000
_cell.angle_alpha   90.00
_cell.angle_beta   90.00
_cell.angle_gamma   90.00
#
_symmetry.space_group_name_H-M   'P 1'
#
loop_
_entity.id
_entity.type
_entity.pdbx_description
1 polymer ?
#
loop_
_entity_poly.entity_id
_entity_poly.type
_entity_poly.pdbx_seq_one_letter_code
_entity_poly.pdbx_strand_id
1 'polypeptide(L)'
;MSSATANSIHHTQTNGHNTQQDQIQFNIEQLTADFDLAGQDECNSSARMFERTRIQVLADERGYVQKKTFTKWVNSHLTRVGCRITDLYTDLGDGRNLIRLLEILSGERLPKATRGKMRIHCLENVDKAIMFLQEQHVHLENIGAHDIVDGNSSLILGLIWTIILRFQIQDITIEEYESTETKSAKDALLLWCQMKTADYSNVNVRNFTTSWKDGLAFCALIHKHRPDLIPQFKTLTKDNANHNLQLAFDICEKRLGISRLLDPEDVNVEYVDEKSIITYIVTLYHYFSKMKNDSVQGRRLAKVIGSALDSEKMANEYERLVSDLLIWIEQ
;
A
#
# COMPACT_ATOMS: atom_id res chain seq x y z
N MET A 1 21.85 -34.15 -76.98
CA MET A 1 21.07 -35.40 -77.15
C MET A 1 21.63 -36.41 -76.17
N SER A 2 20.88 -36.70 -75.12
CA SER A 2 21.31 -37.47 -73.95
C SER A 2 21.51 -38.95 -74.25
N SER A 3 22.53 -39.53 -73.62
CA SER A 3 22.81 -40.96 -73.54
C SER A 3 22.22 -41.57 -72.25
N ALA A 4 21.36 -42.58 -72.46
CA ALA A 4 21.30 -43.90 -71.80
C ALA A 4 22.52 -44.30 -70.92
N THR A 5 22.50 -45.19 -69.92
CA THR A 5 21.53 -46.02 -69.17
C THR A 5 22.38 -46.72 -68.09
N ALA A 6 21.88 -46.97 -66.87
CA ALA A 6 22.34 -48.11 -66.06
C ALA A 6 21.29 -48.49 -64.99
N ASN A 7 20.73 -49.69 -65.14
CA ASN A 7 19.93 -50.39 -64.15
C ASN A 7 20.78 -50.82 -62.96
N SER A 8 20.22 -50.82 -61.75
CA SER A 8 20.47 -51.90 -60.80
C SER A 8 19.28 -52.12 -59.88
N ILE A 9 18.96 -53.40 -59.75
CA ILE A 9 17.91 -54.03 -58.96
C ILE A 9 18.38 -54.07 -57.51
N HIS A 10 17.54 -53.71 -56.53
CA HIS A 10 17.79 -54.10 -55.15
C HIS A 10 16.53 -54.60 -54.42
N HIS A 11 16.75 -55.77 -53.83
CA HIS A 11 15.90 -56.59 -52.99
C HIS A 11 15.27 -55.86 -51.81
N THR A 12 14.04 -56.26 -51.53
CA THR A 12 13.34 -56.21 -50.24
C THR A 12 14.18 -56.83 -49.11
N GLN A 13 14.48 -56.03 -48.09
CA GLN A 13 14.74 -56.48 -46.72
C GLN A 13 14.05 -55.51 -45.76
N THR A 14 12.89 -55.93 -45.27
CA THR A 14 12.26 -55.41 -44.06
C THR A 14 12.81 -56.16 -42.84
N ASN A 15 12.74 -55.50 -41.69
CA ASN A 15 12.92 -56.02 -40.31
C ASN A 15 14.30 -55.78 -39.69
N GLY A 16 14.32 -54.88 -38.70
CA GLY A 16 15.44 -54.74 -37.77
C GLY A 16 15.44 -53.52 -36.84
N HIS A 17 14.51 -52.57 -36.96
CA HIS A 17 14.56 -51.31 -36.18
C HIS A 17 13.36 -51.02 -35.26
N ASN A 18 12.32 -51.85 -35.19
CA ASN A 18 11.16 -51.58 -34.33
C ASN A 18 11.19 -52.23 -32.95
N THR A 19 12.00 -53.27 -32.73
CA THR A 19 11.90 -54.05 -31.49
C THR A 19 12.32 -53.28 -30.24
N GLN A 20 13.21 -52.28 -30.36
CA GLN A 20 13.70 -51.53 -29.20
C GLN A 20 12.80 -50.35 -28.82
N GLN A 21 12.11 -49.74 -29.79
CA GLN A 21 11.09 -48.72 -29.52
C GLN A 21 9.80 -49.36 -28.97
N ASP A 22 9.41 -50.53 -29.48
CA ASP A 22 8.25 -51.26 -28.97
C ASP A 22 8.49 -51.77 -27.53
N GLN A 23 9.73 -52.16 -27.19
CA GLN A 23 10.09 -52.55 -25.81
C GLN A 23 10.07 -51.37 -24.83
N ILE A 24 10.46 -50.17 -25.27
CA ILE A 24 10.42 -48.96 -24.45
C ILE A 24 8.97 -48.50 -24.26
N GLN A 25 8.15 -48.56 -25.30
CA GLN A 25 6.73 -48.22 -25.23
C GLN A 25 5.97 -49.19 -24.31
N PHE A 26 6.26 -50.49 -24.38
CA PHE A 26 5.68 -51.49 -23.49
C PHE A 26 6.10 -51.31 -22.01
N ASN A 27 7.37 -50.93 -21.75
CA ASN A 27 7.83 -50.64 -20.39
C ASN A 27 7.24 -49.33 -19.84
N ILE A 28 7.00 -48.33 -20.69
CA ILE A 28 6.30 -47.09 -20.30
C ILE A 28 4.83 -47.38 -19.99
N GLU A 29 4.17 -48.22 -20.79
CA GLU A 29 2.78 -48.61 -20.57
C GLU A 29 2.61 -49.48 -19.30
N GLN A 30 3.57 -50.35 -18.97
CA GLN A 30 3.58 -51.06 -17.68
C GLN A 30 3.88 -50.12 -16.50
N LEU A 31 4.77 -49.13 -16.66
CA LEU A 31 5.04 -48.13 -15.61
C LEU A 31 3.85 -47.18 -15.38
N THR A 32 3.08 -46.84 -16.43
CA THR A 32 1.83 -46.07 -16.26
C THR A 32 0.71 -46.93 -15.71
N ALA A 33 0.61 -48.21 -16.08
CA ALA A 33 -0.38 -49.13 -15.51
C ALA A 33 -0.12 -49.46 -14.02
N ASP A 34 1.15 -49.52 -13.59
CA ASP A 34 1.52 -49.68 -12.18
C ASP A 34 1.36 -48.38 -11.37
N PHE A 35 1.36 -47.21 -12.02
CA PHE A 35 1.01 -45.93 -11.39
C PHE A 35 -0.50 -45.74 -11.24
N ASP A 36 -1.30 -46.34 -12.14
CA ASP A 36 -2.76 -46.28 -12.14
C ASP A 36 -3.44 -47.38 -11.29
N LEU A 37 -2.67 -48.33 -10.73
CA LEU A 37 -3.16 -49.37 -9.80
C LEU A 37 -2.64 -49.24 -8.37
N ALA A 38 -2.00 -48.12 -8.02
CA ALA A 38 -1.85 -47.72 -6.63
C ALA A 38 -3.18 -47.10 -6.14
N GLY A 39 -4.15 -47.96 -5.87
CA GLY A 39 -5.35 -47.62 -5.11
C GLY A 39 -4.99 -47.22 -3.68
N GLN A 40 -4.50 -46.00 -3.50
CA GLN A 40 -4.40 -45.28 -2.23
C GLN A 40 -4.52 -43.80 -2.56
N ASP A 41 -5.62 -43.16 -2.16
CA ASP A 41 -5.66 -41.78 -1.63
C ASP A 41 -7.03 -41.06 -1.73
N GLU A 42 -8.14 -41.71 -1.34
CA GLU A 42 -9.34 -40.95 -0.95
C GLU A 42 -9.05 -40.01 0.24
N CYS A 43 -8.11 -40.38 1.12
CA CYS A 43 -7.66 -39.55 2.25
C CYS A 43 -6.83 -38.32 1.81
N ASN A 44 -6.00 -38.44 0.77
CA ASN A 44 -5.19 -37.31 0.25
C ASN A 44 -6.05 -36.37 -0.63
N SER A 45 -7.09 -36.91 -1.29
CA SER A 45 -8.10 -36.10 -2.00
C SER A 45 -8.88 -35.21 -1.04
N SER A 46 -9.30 -35.76 0.11
CA SER A 46 -9.97 -35.02 1.16
C SER A 46 -9.06 -33.98 1.81
N ALA A 47 -7.83 -34.34 2.18
CA ALA A 47 -6.86 -33.40 2.74
C ALA A 47 -6.48 -32.25 1.79
N ARG A 48 -6.30 -32.54 0.49
CA ARG A 48 -6.06 -31.51 -0.54
C ARG A 48 -7.30 -30.64 -0.79
N MET A 49 -8.50 -31.20 -0.72
CA MET A 49 -9.74 -30.41 -0.78
C MET A 49 -9.87 -29.51 0.45
N PHE A 50 -9.66 -30.02 1.66
CA PHE A 50 -9.65 -29.21 2.88
C PHE A 50 -8.60 -28.11 2.83
N GLU A 51 -7.39 -28.41 2.35
CA GLU A 51 -6.32 -27.42 2.21
C GLU A 51 -6.69 -26.36 1.17
N ARG A 52 -7.24 -26.74 0.01
CA ARG A 52 -7.68 -25.82 -1.03
C ARG A 52 -8.86 -24.94 -0.58
N THR A 53 -9.83 -25.52 0.13
CA THR A 53 -10.95 -24.78 0.72
C THR A 53 -10.47 -23.83 1.80
N ARG A 54 -9.53 -24.26 2.65
CA ARG A 54 -8.95 -23.42 3.71
C ARG A 54 -8.13 -22.26 3.15
N ILE A 55 -7.33 -22.51 2.11
CA ILE A 55 -6.59 -21.46 1.37
C ILE A 55 -7.57 -20.46 0.76
N GLN A 56 -8.67 -20.92 0.15
CA GLN A 56 -9.68 -20.05 -0.44
C GLN A 56 -10.36 -19.19 0.63
N VAL A 57 -10.80 -19.78 1.75
CA VAL A 57 -11.43 -19.05 2.86
C VAL A 57 -10.48 -17.99 3.42
N LEU A 58 -9.21 -18.34 3.66
CA LEU A 58 -8.20 -17.40 4.16
C LEU A 58 -7.89 -16.29 3.14
N ALA A 59 -7.91 -16.59 1.83
CA ALA A 59 -7.75 -15.58 0.79
C ALA A 59 -8.95 -14.64 0.72
N ASP A 60 -10.17 -15.16 0.89
CA ASP A 60 -11.41 -14.39 0.90
C ASP A 60 -11.50 -13.48 2.14
N GLU A 61 -11.10 -13.98 3.31
CA GLU A 61 -11.00 -13.18 4.55
C GLU A 61 -10.02 -12.01 4.39
N ARG A 62 -8.82 -12.26 3.83
CA ARG A 62 -7.85 -11.19 3.54
C ARG A 62 -8.38 -10.20 2.50
N GLY A 63 -9.02 -10.71 1.45
CA GLY A 63 -9.67 -9.89 0.43
C GLY A 63 -10.74 -8.97 1.01
N TYR A 64 -11.52 -9.47 1.97
CA TYR A 64 -12.52 -8.71 2.69
C TYR A 64 -11.91 -7.59 3.54
N VAL A 65 -10.90 -7.91 4.36
CA VAL A 65 -10.19 -6.91 5.19
C VAL A 65 -9.55 -5.84 4.31
N GLN A 66 -8.94 -6.25 3.19
CA GLN A 66 -8.33 -5.31 2.24
C GLN A 66 -9.37 -4.41 1.59
N LYS A 67 -10.50 -4.96 1.13
CA LYS A 67 -11.63 -4.17 0.61
C LYS A 67 -12.10 -3.16 1.63
N LYS A 68 -12.33 -3.57 2.89
CA LYS A 68 -12.80 -2.72 3.98
C LYS A 68 -11.82 -1.58 4.25
N THR A 69 -10.53 -1.90 4.36
CA THR A 69 -9.46 -0.92 4.60
C THR A 69 -9.34 0.07 3.46
N PHE A 70 -9.31 -0.40 2.21
CA PHE A 70 -9.22 0.46 1.03
C PHE A 70 -10.46 1.33 0.86
N THR A 71 -11.66 0.81 1.15
CA THR A 71 -12.90 1.60 1.14
C THR A 71 -12.83 2.75 2.15
N LYS A 72 -12.40 2.46 3.38
CA LYS A 72 -12.19 3.49 4.43
C LYS A 72 -11.13 4.50 4.01
N TRP A 73 -10.03 4.04 3.41
CA TRP A 73 -8.95 4.90 2.92
C TRP A 73 -9.44 5.86 1.83
N VAL A 74 -10.11 5.34 0.78
CA VAL A 74 -10.71 6.17 -0.28
C VAL A 74 -11.67 7.20 0.31
N ASN A 75 -12.53 6.78 1.24
CA ASN A 75 -13.48 7.68 1.90
C ASN A 75 -12.81 8.76 2.76
N SER A 76 -11.63 8.51 3.34
CA SER A 76 -10.87 9.52 4.07
C SER A 76 -10.45 10.71 3.18
N HIS A 77 -10.26 10.45 1.88
CA HIS A 77 -9.98 11.48 0.88
C HIS A 77 -11.27 12.09 0.30
N LEU A 78 -12.22 11.25 -0.15
CA LEU A 78 -13.44 11.71 -0.83
C LEU A 78 -14.38 12.53 0.07
N THR A 79 -14.44 12.24 1.37
CA THR A 79 -15.33 12.97 2.30
C THR A 79 -14.99 14.46 2.35
N ARG A 80 -13.71 14.83 2.10
CA ARG A 80 -13.24 16.23 2.05
C ARG A 80 -13.90 17.05 0.93
N VAL A 81 -14.48 16.38 -0.06
CA VAL A 81 -15.09 17.01 -1.24
C VAL A 81 -16.58 16.67 -1.35
N GLY A 82 -17.17 16.14 -0.27
CA GLY A 82 -18.58 15.77 -0.21
C GLY A 82 -18.95 14.50 -0.97
N CYS A 83 -17.96 13.67 -1.34
CA CYS A 83 -18.17 12.38 -2.00
C CYS A 83 -17.91 11.22 -1.02
N ARG A 84 -18.58 10.09 -1.21
CA ARG A 84 -18.36 8.87 -0.41
C ARG A 84 -18.75 7.65 -1.24
N ILE A 85 -18.00 6.57 -1.05
CA ILE A 85 -18.31 5.25 -1.58
C ILE A 85 -18.80 4.32 -0.46
N THR A 86 -19.70 3.41 -0.83
CA THR A 86 -20.25 2.36 0.02
C THR A 86 -19.64 1.01 -0.31
N ASP A 87 -19.55 0.66 -1.59
CA ASP A 87 -18.89 -0.54 -2.07
C ASP A 87 -17.83 -0.16 -3.11
N LEU A 88 -16.57 -0.48 -2.78
CA LEU A 88 -15.41 -0.22 -3.63
C LEU A 88 -15.52 -0.85 -5.03
N TYR A 89 -16.19 -2.00 -5.16
CA TYR A 89 -16.24 -2.74 -6.42
C TYR A 89 -17.26 -2.17 -7.40
N THR A 90 -18.32 -1.53 -6.91
CA THR A 90 -19.38 -0.96 -7.76
C THR A 90 -19.23 0.54 -7.91
N ASP A 91 -18.84 1.24 -6.85
CA ASP A 91 -18.92 2.71 -6.79
C ASP A 91 -17.74 3.41 -7.49
N LEU A 92 -16.74 2.63 -7.93
CA LEU A 92 -15.67 3.10 -8.81
C LEU A 92 -15.98 2.89 -10.30
N GLY A 93 -17.00 2.08 -10.61
CA GLY A 93 -17.31 1.68 -11.98
C GLY A 93 -17.79 2.83 -12.88
N ASP A 94 -18.27 3.94 -12.32
CA ASP A 94 -18.65 5.12 -13.11
C ASP A 94 -17.47 6.04 -13.48
N GLY A 95 -16.29 5.76 -12.90
CA GLY A 95 -15.04 6.50 -13.06
C GLY A 95 -15.00 7.87 -12.37
N ARG A 96 -16.12 8.39 -11.84
CA ARG A 96 -16.18 9.75 -11.29
C ARG A 96 -15.47 9.87 -9.97
N ASN A 97 -15.73 8.91 -9.07
CA ASN A 97 -15.06 8.84 -7.78
C ASN A 97 -13.56 8.58 -7.93
N LEU A 98 -13.17 7.81 -8.94
CA LEU A 98 -11.76 7.53 -9.24
C LEU A 98 -11.02 8.79 -9.73
N ILE A 99 -11.59 9.53 -10.69
CA ILE A 99 -11.02 10.82 -11.12
C ILE A 99 -10.90 11.77 -9.93
N ARG A 100 -11.96 11.89 -9.12
CA ARG A 100 -11.97 12.81 -7.97
C ARG A 100 -10.92 12.45 -6.92
N LEU A 101 -10.73 11.15 -6.67
CA LEU A 101 -9.70 10.64 -5.79
C LEU A 101 -8.31 11.05 -6.30
N LEU A 102 -8.04 10.83 -7.59
CA LEU A 102 -6.75 11.18 -8.20
C LEU A 102 -6.47 12.68 -8.14
N GLU A 103 -7.46 13.54 -8.41
CA GLU A 103 -7.32 15.00 -8.24
C GLU A 103 -6.93 15.40 -6.81
N ILE A 104 -7.49 14.72 -5.80
CA ILE A 104 -7.20 15.03 -4.39
C ILE A 104 -5.77 14.57 -4.02
N LEU A 105 -5.34 13.45 -4.56
CA LEU A 105 -4.03 12.86 -4.26
C LEU A 105 -2.89 13.59 -4.97
N SER A 106 -3.04 13.89 -6.27
CA SER A 106 -2.02 14.62 -7.03
C SER A 106 -2.02 16.12 -6.75
N GLY A 107 -3.17 16.67 -6.34
CA GLY A 107 -3.36 18.13 -6.25
C GLY A 107 -3.55 18.80 -7.62
N GLU A 108 -3.57 18.02 -8.71
CA GLU A 108 -3.75 18.51 -10.07
C GLU A 108 -5.20 18.40 -10.54
N ARG A 109 -5.56 19.20 -11.54
CA ARG A 109 -6.91 19.19 -12.14
C ARG A 109 -6.95 18.21 -13.30
N LEU A 110 -7.68 17.11 -13.12
CA LEU A 110 -7.89 16.12 -14.17
C LEU A 110 -9.03 16.57 -15.12
N PRO A 111 -9.09 16.00 -16.33
CA PRO A 111 -10.22 16.22 -17.24
C PRO A 111 -11.55 15.88 -16.56
N LYS A 112 -12.54 16.76 -16.73
CA LYS A 112 -13.87 16.55 -16.14
C LYS A 112 -14.49 15.25 -16.67
N ALA A 113 -15.10 14.50 -15.75
CA ALA A 113 -15.82 13.28 -16.11
C ALA A 113 -16.93 13.58 -17.14
N THR A 114 -17.00 12.73 -18.17
CA THR A 114 -18.06 12.72 -19.16
C THR A 114 -19.39 12.50 -18.47
N ARG A 115 -20.37 13.35 -18.84
CA ARG A 115 -21.74 13.24 -18.35
C ARG A 115 -22.46 12.14 -19.10
N GLY A 116 -23.12 11.27 -18.34
CA GLY A 116 -23.86 10.15 -18.90
C GLY A 116 -23.86 8.97 -17.92
N LYS A 117 -24.76 8.02 -18.16
CA LYS A 117 -24.89 6.77 -17.36
C LYS A 117 -24.68 5.50 -18.19
N MET A 118 -24.59 5.63 -19.52
CA MET A 118 -24.30 4.48 -20.39
C MET A 118 -22.88 3.97 -20.18
N ARG A 119 -22.66 2.66 -20.36
CA ARG A 119 -21.37 2.00 -20.18
C ARG A 119 -20.22 2.67 -20.91
N ILE A 120 -20.46 3.20 -22.13
CA ILE A 120 -19.43 3.93 -22.89
C ILE A 120 -18.90 5.16 -22.16
N HIS A 121 -19.75 5.90 -21.44
CA HIS A 121 -19.32 7.06 -20.65
C HIS A 121 -18.52 6.63 -19.41
N CYS A 122 -18.90 5.51 -18.79
CA CYS A 122 -18.18 4.95 -17.65
C CYS A 122 -16.77 4.50 -18.07
N LEU A 123 -16.66 3.79 -19.19
CA LEU A 123 -15.38 3.38 -19.78
C LEU A 123 -14.49 4.60 -20.05
N GLU A 124 -15.02 5.62 -20.72
CA GLU A 124 -14.26 6.83 -21.02
C GLU A 124 -13.77 7.56 -19.75
N ASN A 125 -14.59 7.58 -18.68
CA ASN A 125 -14.18 8.18 -17.41
C ASN A 125 -13.07 7.40 -16.72
N VAL A 126 -13.17 6.07 -16.71
CA VAL A 126 -12.13 5.21 -16.14
C VAL A 126 -10.85 5.29 -16.97
N ASP A 127 -10.95 5.32 -18.31
CA ASP A 127 -9.81 5.48 -19.21
C ASP A 127 -9.06 6.78 -18.93
N LYS A 128 -9.76 7.90 -18.72
CA LYS A 128 -9.12 9.17 -18.31
C LYS A 128 -8.30 9.02 -17.02
N ALA A 129 -8.81 8.29 -16.04
CA ALA A 129 -8.09 8.03 -14.79
C ALA A 129 -6.88 7.12 -15.00
N ILE A 130 -7.01 6.06 -15.81
CA ILE A 130 -5.91 5.14 -16.15
C ILE A 130 -4.82 5.86 -16.94
N MET A 131 -5.18 6.68 -17.93
CA MET A 131 -4.22 7.48 -18.69
C MET A 131 -3.42 8.42 -17.78
N PHE A 132 -4.10 9.12 -16.86
CA PHE A 132 -3.41 9.96 -15.87
C PHE A 132 -2.41 9.15 -15.02
N LEU A 133 -2.79 7.94 -14.59
CA LEU A 133 -1.87 7.06 -13.85
C LEU A 133 -0.65 6.65 -14.70
N GLN A 134 -0.85 6.34 -15.98
CA GLN A 134 0.25 6.03 -16.90
C GLN A 134 1.20 7.22 -17.08
N GLU A 135 0.67 8.45 -17.17
CA GLU A 135 1.47 9.70 -17.20
C GLU A 135 2.29 9.88 -15.93
N GLN A 136 1.77 9.47 -14.78
CA GLN A 136 2.47 9.49 -13.49
C GLN A 136 3.48 8.34 -13.32
N HIS A 137 3.87 7.67 -14.42
CA HIS A 137 4.78 6.53 -14.49
C HIS A 137 4.34 5.32 -13.65
N VAL A 138 3.04 5.10 -13.54
CA VAL A 138 2.49 3.91 -12.89
C VAL A 138 2.39 2.75 -13.87
N HIS A 139 3.06 1.64 -13.56
CA HIS A 139 2.97 0.41 -14.35
C HIS A 139 1.65 -0.31 -14.08
N LEU A 140 0.65 -0.05 -14.93
CA LEU A 140 -0.63 -0.75 -14.94
C LEU A 140 -0.59 -1.90 -15.96
N GLU A 141 0.13 -2.97 -15.63
CA GLU A 141 0.13 -4.18 -16.47
C GLU A 141 -1.21 -4.91 -16.28
N ASN A 142 -1.92 -5.17 -17.39
CA ASN A 142 -3.14 -5.98 -17.44
C ASN A 142 -4.39 -5.40 -16.72
N ILE A 143 -4.52 -4.08 -16.59
CA ILE A 143 -5.75 -3.44 -16.11
C ILE A 143 -6.35 -2.58 -17.23
N GLY A 144 -7.53 -2.97 -17.74
CA GLY A 144 -8.32 -2.16 -18.66
C GLY A 144 -9.46 -1.43 -17.96
N ALA A 145 -10.01 -0.39 -18.59
CA ALA A 145 -11.18 0.30 -18.04
C ALA A 145 -12.40 -0.61 -17.87
N HIS A 146 -12.57 -1.59 -18.77
CA HIS A 146 -13.66 -2.56 -18.69
C HIS A 146 -13.62 -3.39 -17.41
N ASP A 147 -12.44 -3.76 -16.90
CA ASP A 147 -12.30 -4.52 -15.66
C ASP A 147 -12.86 -3.77 -14.45
N ILE A 148 -12.68 -2.45 -14.43
CA ILE A 148 -13.17 -1.59 -13.34
C ILE A 148 -14.66 -1.33 -13.50
N VAL A 149 -15.13 -1.05 -14.72
CA VAL A 149 -16.55 -0.80 -15.00
C VAL A 149 -17.40 -2.05 -14.72
N ASP A 150 -16.88 -3.24 -15.04
CA ASP A 150 -17.58 -4.51 -14.86
C ASP A 150 -17.40 -5.09 -13.44
N GLY A 151 -16.63 -4.42 -12.57
CA GLY A 151 -16.57 -4.72 -11.14
C GLY A 151 -15.62 -5.86 -10.74
N ASN A 152 -14.52 -6.07 -11.47
CA ASN A 152 -13.54 -7.12 -11.15
C ASN A 152 -12.82 -6.80 -9.82
N SER A 153 -13.20 -7.52 -8.75
CA SER A 153 -12.75 -7.27 -7.38
C SER A 153 -11.22 -7.27 -7.23
N SER A 154 -10.54 -8.26 -7.82
CA SER A 154 -9.08 -8.40 -7.74
C SER A 154 -8.35 -7.26 -8.43
N LEU A 155 -8.81 -6.85 -9.62
CA LEU A 155 -8.19 -5.77 -10.39
C LEU A 155 -8.49 -4.40 -9.76
N ILE A 156 -9.68 -4.21 -9.19
CA ILE A 156 -10.01 -2.98 -8.45
C ILE A 156 -9.15 -2.84 -7.20
N LEU A 157 -8.97 -3.91 -6.40
CA LEU A 157 -8.06 -3.87 -5.25
C LEU A 157 -6.61 -3.63 -5.69
N GLY A 158 -6.18 -4.27 -6.79
CA GLY A 158 -4.88 -4.04 -7.39
C GLY A 158 -4.67 -2.59 -7.79
N LEU A 159 -5.64 -1.99 -8.48
CA LEU A 159 -5.61 -0.59 -8.90
C LEU A 159 -5.48 0.35 -7.70
N ILE A 160 -6.35 0.20 -6.69
CA ILE A 160 -6.32 1.06 -5.50
C ILE A 160 -5.01 0.90 -4.73
N TRP A 161 -4.49 -0.33 -4.61
CA TRP A 161 -3.17 -0.56 -4.03
C TRP A 161 -2.08 0.19 -4.78
N THR A 162 -2.08 0.12 -6.11
CA THR A 162 -1.10 0.81 -6.94
C THR A 162 -1.19 2.34 -6.77
N ILE A 163 -2.40 2.89 -6.65
CA ILE A 163 -2.61 4.32 -6.34
C ILE A 163 -2.02 4.67 -4.96
N ILE A 164 -2.31 3.87 -3.92
CA ILE A 164 -1.74 4.07 -2.57
C ILE A 164 -0.21 4.02 -2.64
N LEU A 165 0.35 3.02 -3.31
CA LEU A 165 1.79 2.87 -3.46
C LEU A 165 2.41 4.10 -4.12
N ARG A 166 1.84 4.57 -5.23
CA ARG A 166 2.36 5.71 -6.00
C ARG A 166 2.28 7.04 -5.25
N PHE A 167 1.12 7.35 -4.64
CA PHE A 167 0.85 8.69 -4.11
C PHE A 167 1.03 8.81 -2.59
N GLN A 168 1.15 7.71 -1.86
CA GLN A 168 1.37 7.74 -0.42
C GLN A 168 2.72 7.14 -0.04
N ILE A 169 3.16 6.06 -0.70
CA ILE A 169 4.35 5.34 -0.23
C ILE A 169 5.62 5.82 -0.94
N GLN A 170 5.59 5.97 -2.27
CA GLN A 170 6.80 6.26 -3.06
C GLN A 170 7.50 7.58 -2.71
N ASP A 171 6.77 8.58 -2.23
CA ASP A 171 7.34 9.89 -1.84
C ASP A 171 7.96 9.90 -0.42
N ILE A 172 7.97 8.77 0.28
CA ILE A 172 8.57 8.66 1.61
C ILE A 172 10.08 8.75 1.51
N THR A 173 10.63 9.80 2.10
CA THR A 173 12.08 9.98 2.29
C THR A 173 12.39 10.05 3.79
N ILE A 174 13.53 9.46 4.18
CA ILE A 174 13.99 9.47 5.57
C ILE A 174 15.33 10.22 5.58
N GLU A 175 15.25 11.51 5.92
CA GLU A 175 16.42 12.42 5.95
C GLU A 175 17.52 11.94 6.91
N GLU A 176 17.16 11.18 7.94
CA GLU A 176 18.07 10.76 9.02
C GLU A 176 18.96 9.55 8.62
N TYR A 177 18.89 9.05 7.38
CA TYR A 177 19.66 7.88 6.93
C TYR A 177 20.16 8.03 5.49
N GLU A 178 21.42 8.42 5.32
CA GLU A 178 22.14 8.39 4.04
C GLU A 178 22.62 6.96 3.76
N SER A 179 21.81 6.15 3.07
CA SER A 179 22.31 4.93 2.41
C SER A 179 22.29 5.09 0.89
N THR A 180 23.37 4.69 0.25
CA THR A 180 23.62 4.76 -1.20
C THR A 180 22.84 3.74 -2.03
N GLU A 181 22.09 2.84 -1.38
CA GLU A 181 21.21 1.87 -2.05
C GLU A 181 19.81 2.46 -2.19
N THR A 182 19.24 2.38 -3.40
CA THR A 182 17.82 2.66 -3.67
C THR A 182 16.97 1.62 -2.97
N LYS A 183 16.71 1.80 -1.67
CA LYS A 183 15.77 0.98 -0.92
C LYS A 183 14.36 1.22 -1.46
N SER A 184 13.55 0.16 -1.52
CA SER A 184 12.14 0.29 -1.86
C SER A 184 11.48 1.26 -0.87
N ALA A 185 10.53 2.08 -1.32
CA ALA A 185 9.80 2.99 -0.44
C ALA A 185 9.09 2.26 0.72
N LYS A 186 8.77 0.97 0.54
CA LYS A 186 8.31 0.07 1.60
C LYS A 186 9.37 -0.16 2.68
N ASP A 187 10.63 -0.36 2.29
CA ASP A 187 11.75 -0.59 3.21
C ASP A 187 12.10 0.69 3.96
N ALA A 188 11.98 1.85 3.30
CA ALA A 188 12.05 3.13 3.99
C ALA A 188 10.97 3.20 5.08
N LEU A 189 9.69 2.98 4.75
CA LEU A 189 8.63 2.98 5.76
C LEU A 189 8.89 2.00 6.92
N LEU A 190 9.45 0.82 6.64
CA LEU A 190 9.81 -0.16 7.67
C LEU A 190 10.93 0.37 8.57
N LEU A 191 11.98 0.95 7.97
CA LEU A 191 13.08 1.57 8.69
C LEU A 191 12.59 2.72 9.58
N TRP A 192 11.67 3.56 9.09
CA TRP A 192 11.05 4.61 9.89
C TRP A 192 10.34 4.03 11.12
N CYS A 193 9.56 2.96 10.95
CA CYS A 193 8.89 2.31 12.07
C CYS A 193 9.91 1.83 13.10
N GLN A 194 10.95 1.12 12.65
CA GLN A 194 12.02 0.61 13.51
C GLN A 194 12.74 1.72 14.28
N MET A 195 13.10 2.82 13.61
CA MET A 195 13.74 3.97 14.25
C MET A 195 12.84 4.61 15.31
N LYS A 196 11.54 4.73 15.04
CA LYS A 196 10.59 5.31 16.01
C LYS A 196 10.30 4.37 17.18
N THR A 197 10.39 3.06 16.99
CA THR A 197 10.12 2.08 18.05
C THR A 197 11.38 1.53 18.73
N ALA A 198 12.59 2.00 18.38
CA ALA A 198 13.85 1.45 18.91
C ALA A 198 13.98 1.51 20.44
N ASP A 199 13.40 2.54 21.08
CA ASP A 199 13.48 2.74 22.54
C ASP A 199 12.49 1.87 23.33
N TYR A 200 11.68 1.04 22.68
CA TYR A 200 10.63 0.23 23.30
C TYR A 200 11.03 -1.24 23.34
N SER A 201 11.52 -1.70 24.49
CA SER A 201 12.06 -3.06 24.65
C SER A 201 11.07 -4.20 24.35
N ASN A 202 9.77 -3.97 24.52
CA ASN A 202 8.70 -4.94 24.24
C ASN A 202 8.22 -4.93 22.78
N VAL A 203 8.74 -4.02 21.93
CA VAL A 203 8.32 -3.85 20.53
C VAL A 203 9.47 -4.15 19.59
N ASN A 204 9.22 -4.98 18.58
CA ASN A 204 10.22 -5.31 17.56
C ASN A 204 9.55 -5.41 16.18
N VAL A 205 9.68 -4.35 15.39
CA VAL A 205 9.04 -4.25 14.08
C VAL A 205 9.94 -4.86 13.00
N ARG A 206 9.52 -5.98 12.41
CA ARG A 206 10.29 -6.70 11.36
C ARG A 206 9.56 -6.79 10.03
N ASN A 207 8.24 -6.61 10.03
CA ASN A 207 7.38 -6.76 8.87
C ASN A 207 6.10 -5.91 9.03
N PHE A 208 5.24 -5.90 8.01
CA PHE A 208 3.92 -5.28 8.06
C PHE A 208 2.79 -6.29 8.26
N THR A 209 3.05 -7.40 8.95
CA THR A 209 2.05 -8.43 9.27
C THR A 209 2.08 -8.73 10.76
N THR A 210 2.82 -9.75 11.18
CA THR A 210 2.82 -10.28 12.55
C THR A 210 3.38 -9.31 13.58
N SER A 211 4.26 -8.38 13.18
CA SER A 211 4.85 -7.38 14.10
C SER A 211 3.84 -6.39 14.67
N TRP A 212 2.65 -6.30 14.07
CA TRP A 212 1.61 -5.32 14.42
C TRP A 212 0.39 -5.95 15.11
N LYS A 213 0.35 -7.30 15.17
CA LYS A 213 -0.78 -8.08 15.64
C LYS A 213 -1.16 -7.80 17.09
N ASP A 214 -0.15 -7.57 17.95
CA ASP A 214 -0.35 -7.34 19.39
C ASP A 214 -0.72 -5.88 19.75
N GLY A 215 -0.78 -4.99 18.75
CA GLY A 215 -1.11 -3.57 18.91
C GLY A 215 0.00 -2.72 19.55
N LEU A 216 1.06 -3.31 20.11
CA LEU A 216 2.08 -2.54 20.82
C LEU A 216 2.88 -1.64 19.88
N ALA A 217 3.14 -2.09 18.66
CA ALA A 217 3.83 -1.28 17.65
C ALA A 217 3.04 -0.02 17.29
N PHE A 218 1.71 -0.10 17.16
CA PHE A 218 0.85 1.07 16.94
C PHE A 218 0.90 2.03 18.14
N CYS A 219 0.74 1.50 19.35
CA CYS A 219 0.83 2.29 20.57
C CYS A 219 2.21 2.99 20.70
N ALA A 220 3.29 2.30 20.34
CA ALA A 220 4.65 2.84 20.45
C ALA A 220 4.88 3.99 19.46
N LEU A 221 4.40 3.87 18.22
CA LEU A 221 4.46 4.96 17.24
C LEU A 221 3.72 6.21 17.74
N ILE A 222 2.52 6.04 18.29
CA ILE A 222 1.73 7.14 18.85
C ILE A 222 2.46 7.76 20.04
N HIS A 223 2.89 6.94 21.01
CA HIS A 223 3.59 7.41 22.20
C HIS A 223 4.91 8.12 21.87
N LYS A 224 5.64 7.68 20.83
CA LYS A 224 6.91 8.32 20.42
C LYS A 224 6.71 9.77 19.97
N HIS A 225 5.59 10.06 19.30
CA HIS A 225 5.28 11.40 18.80
C HIS A 225 4.46 12.22 19.80
N ARG A 226 3.60 11.56 20.59
CA ARG A 226 2.68 12.16 21.56
C ARG A 226 2.62 11.30 22.83
N PRO A 227 3.64 11.41 23.72
CA PRO A 227 3.69 10.64 24.97
C PRO A 227 2.48 10.90 25.87
N ASP A 228 1.91 12.11 25.79
CA ASP A 228 0.75 12.56 26.56
C ASP A 228 -0.53 11.74 26.31
N LEU A 229 -0.63 11.08 25.15
CA LEU A 229 -1.83 10.32 24.78
C LEU A 229 -1.82 8.89 25.33
N ILE A 230 -0.65 8.34 25.67
CA ILE A 230 -0.51 7.00 26.27
C ILE A 230 0.44 7.05 27.47
N PRO A 231 0.07 7.71 28.59
CA PRO A 231 0.99 7.92 29.71
C PRO A 231 1.48 6.61 30.37
N GLN A 232 0.66 5.56 30.34
CA GLN A 232 0.98 4.26 30.95
C GLN A 232 1.46 3.21 29.92
N PHE A 233 2.20 3.61 28.88
CA PHE A 233 2.68 2.67 27.85
C PHE A 233 3.39 1.43 28.43
N LYS A 234 4.20 1.59 29.48
CA LYS A 234 4.95 0.49 30.12
C LYS A 234 4.07 -0.60 30.73
N THR A 235 2.78 -0.33 30.95
CA THR A 235 1.83 -1.31 31.49
C THR A 235 1.19 -2.18 30.40
N LEU A 236 1.35 -1.81 29.13
CA LEU A 236 0.79 -2.55 28.01
C LEU A 236 1.58 -3.84 27.78
N THR A 237 0.85 -4.95 27.66
CA THR A 237 1.40 -6.29 27.44
C THR A 237 0.86 -6.89 26.14
N LYS A 238 1.59 -7.86 25.60
CA LYS A 238 1.23 -8.56 24.35
C LYS A 238 -0.06 -9.37 24.46
N ASP A 239 -0.38 -9.82 25.67
CA ASP A 239 -1.56 -10.65 25.95
C ASP A 239 -2.87 -9.89 25.71
N ASN A 240 -2.83 -8.55 25.80
CA ASN A 240 -3.99 -7.69 25.66
C ASN A 240 -4.10 -7.07 24.25
N ALA A 241 -3.79 -7.85 23.21
CA ALA A 241 -3.72 -7.38 21.82
C ALA A 241 -4.94 -6.55 21.36
N ASN A 242 -6.16 -7.07 21.57
CA ASN A 242 -7.39 -6.36 21.19
C ASN A 242 -7.55 -5.01 21.91
N HIS A 243 -7.19 -4.95 23.19
CA HIS A 243 -7.23 -3.71 23.95
C HIS A 243 -6.21 -2.69 23.42
N ASN A 244 -4.98 -3.13 23.16
CA ASN A 244 -3.91 -2.28 22.64
C ASN A 244 -4.29 -1.70 21.27
N LEU A 245 -4.82 -2.54 20.37
CA LEU A 245 -5.28 -2.13 19.04
C LEU A 245 -6.44 -1.12 19.15
N GLN A 246 -7.45 -1.43 19.96
CA GLN A 246 -8.59 -0.53 20.17
C GLN A 246 -8.13 0.82 20.74
N LEU A 247 -7.23 0.81 21.73
CA LEU A 247 -6.66 2.02 22.31
C LEU A 247 -5.94 2.86 21.26
N ALA A 248 -5.06 2.24 20.45
CA ALA A 248 -4.33 2.95 19.41
C ALA A 248 -5.26 3.59 18.38
N PHE A 249 -6.22 2.83 17.86
CA PHE A 249 -7.14 3.30 16.83
C PHE A 249 -8.09 4.38 17.35
N ASP A 250 -8.58 4.26 18.58
CA ASP A 250 -9.43 5.28 19.21
C ASP A 250 -8.67 6.58 19.45
N ILE A 251 -7.40 6.52 19.85
CA ILE A 251 -6.57 7.72 20.00
C ILE A 251 -6.37 8.39 18.64
N CYS A 252 -6.03 7.61 17.60
CA CYS A 252 -5.87 8.13 16.25
C CYS A 252 -7.12 8.87 15.76
N GLU A 253 -8.30 8.27 15.92
CA GLU A 253 -9.56 8.88 15.46
C GLU A 253 -9.99 10.06 16.33
N LYS A 254 -10.12 9.85 17.65
CA LYS A 254 -10.75 10.81 18.56
C LYS A 254 -9.83 11.97 18.95
N ARG A 255 -8.51 11.76 18.96
CA ARG A 255 -7.53 12.75 19.45
C ARG A 255 -6.66 13.34 18.34
N LEU A 256 -6.34 12.56 17.30
CA LEU A 256 -5.49 13.00 16.20
C LEU A 256 -6.29 13.34 14.92
N GLY A 257 -7.57 12.92 14.83
CA GLY A 257 -8.40 13.13 13.64
C GLY A 257 -8.01 12.25 12.45
N ILE A 258 -7.27 11.16 12.69
CA ILE A 258 -6.83 10.21 11.68
C ILE A 258 -7.92 9.15 11.53
N SER A 259 -8.46 8.99 10.32
CA SER A 259 -9.52 8.02 10.05
C SER A 259 -9.09 6.60 10.45
N ARG A 260 -9.95 5.89 11.19
CA ARG A 260 -9.73 4.49 11.58
C ARG A 260 -9.92 3.57 10.38
N LEU A 261 -8.81 3.16 9.75
CA LEU A 261 -8.84 2.29 8.56
C LEU A 261 -8.96 0.81 8.90
N LEU A 262 -8.41 0.40 10.03
CA LEU A 262 -8.38 -0.99 10.51
C LEU A 262 -9.31 -1.16 11.71
N ASP A 263 -9.80 -2.38 11.92
CA ASP A 263 -10.47 -2.77 13.15
C ASP A 263 -9.63 -3.80 13.91
N PRO A 264 -9.66 -3.83 15.26
CA PRO A 264 -8.84 -4.74 16.06
C PRO A 264 -9.02 -6.21 15.67
N GLU A 265 -10.25 -6.63 15.38
CA GLU A 265 -10.59 -7.98 14.95
C GLU A 265 -10.00 -8.36 13.59
N ASP A 266 -9.70 -7.38 12.72
CA ASP A 266 -9.09 -7.61 11.40
C ASP A 266 -7.56 -7.71 11.48
N VAL A 267 -6.96 -7.29 12.61
CA VAL A 267 -5.51 -7.27 12.84
C VAL A 267 -5.07 -8.36 13.81
N ASN A 268 -5.86 -8.65 14.84
CA ASN A 268 -5.58 -9.70 15.81
C ASN A 268 -5.99 -11.09 15.29
N VAL A 269 -5.49 -11.46 14.11
CA VAL A 269 -5.76 -12.73 13.41
C VAL A 269 -4.47 -13.48 13.14
N GLU A 270 -4.57 -14.76 12.77
CA GLU A 270 -3.38 -15.56 12.43
C GLU A 270 -2.63 -15.00 11.22
N TYR A 271 -3.38 -14.60 10.19
CA TYR A 271 -2.82 -14.12 8.93
C TYR A 271 -3.29 -12.71 8.59
N VAL A 272 -2.48 -11.72 8.98
CA VAL A 272 -2.77 -10.30 8.77
C VAL A 272 -2.51 -9.90 7.31
N ASP A 273 -3.42 -9.11 6.71
CA ASP A 273 -3.22 -8.54 5.39
C ASP A 273 -2.17 -7.43 5.40
N GLU A 274 -1.04 -7.67 4.73
CA GLU A 274 0.10 -6.75 4.74
C GLU A 274 -0.23 -5.37 4.15
N LYS A 275 -0.98 -5.35 3.04
CA LYS A 275 -1.32 -4.10 2.34
C LYS A 275 -2.16 -3.20 3.22
N SER A 276 -3.14 -3.76 3.93
CA SER A 276 -3.99 -3.02 4.87
C SER A 276 -3.18 -2.39 6.01
N ILE A 277 -2.22 -3.11 6.59
CA ILE A 277 -1.32 -2.56 7.61
C ILE A 277 -0.49 -1.42 7.02
N ILE A 278 0.15 -1.63 5.87
CA ILE A 278 0.97 -0.60 5.21
C ILE A 278 0.13 0.66 4.95
N THR A 279 -1.09 0.52 4.43
CA THR A 279 -2.00 1.66 4.17
C THR A 279 -2.31 2.45 5.43
N TYR A 280 -2.46 1.81 6.59
CA TYR A 280 -2.68 2.53 7.83
C TYR A 280 -1.39 3.18 8.36
N ILE A 281 -0.26 2.47 8.30
CA ILE A 281 1.04 2.99 8.74
C ILE A 281 1.50 4.18 7.90
N VAL A 282 1.29 4.15 6.58
CA VAL A 282 1.62 5.28 5.71
C VAL A 282 0.79 6.52 6.06
N THR A 283 -0.48 6.31 6.42
CA THR A 283 -1.36 7.40 6.89
C THR A 283 -0.83 8.03 8.18
N LEU A 284 -0.37 7.21 9.13
CA LEU A 284 0.27 7.68 10.37
C LEU A 284 1.58 8.41 10.10
N TYR A 285 2.42 7.88 9.20
CA TYR A 285 3.68 8.51 8.80
C TYR A 285 3.43 9.93 8.28
N HIS A 286 2.54 10.09 7.31
CA HIS A 286 2.26 11.41 6.72
C HIS A 286 1.72 12.40 7.74
N TYR A 287 0.84 11.94 8.63
CA TYR A 287 0.34 12.78 9.72
C TYR A 287 1.47 13.27 10.63
N PHE A 288 2.31 12.37 11.14
CA PHE A 288 3.37 12.73 12.07
C PHE A 288 4.50 13.52 11.39
N SER A 289 4.82 13.23 10.13
CA SER A 289 5.77 14.00 9.32
C SER A 289 5.27 15.42 9.08
N LYS A 290 3.99 15.59 8.74
CA LYS A 290 3.37 16.92 8.62
C LYS A 290 3.39 17.67 9.97
N MET A 291 3.02 17.00 11.06
CA MET A 291 3.04 17.59 12.40
C MET A 291 4.45 18.07 12.81
N LYS A 292 5.50 17.29 12.50
CA LYS A 292 6.91 17.69 12.71
C LYS A 292 7.25 18.93 11.87
N ASN A 293 6.90 18.93 10.57
CA ASN A 293 7.20 20.04 9.68
C ASN A 293 6.51 21.34 10.12
N ASP A 294 5.20 21.28 10.44
CA ASP A 294 4.43 22.43 10.93
C ASP A 294 5.05 23.04 12.20
N SER A 295 5.52 22.19 13.13
CA SER A 295 6.23 22.66 14.33
C SER A 295 7.56 23.35 14.00
N VAL A 296 8.32 22.85 13.02
CA VAL A 296 9.59 23.46 12.60
C VAL A 296 9.35 24.81 11.92
N GLN A 297 8.35 24.89 11.02
CA GLN A 297 7.96 26.15 10.38
C GLN A 297 7.51 27.18 11.41
N GLY A 298 6.73 26.79 12.41
CA GLY A 298 6.33 27.67 13.51
C GLY A 298 7.52 28.26 14.28
N ARG A 299 8.53 27.43 14.61
CA ARG A 299 9.76 27.92 15.26
C ARG A 299 10.58 28.86 14.37
N ARG A 300 10.68 28.55 13.07
CA ARG A 300 11.37 29.42 12.09
C ARG A 300 10.69 30.78 11.98
N LEU A 301 9.36 30.79 11.88
CA LEU A 301 8.57 32.02 11.85
C LEU A 301 8.73 32.83 13.15
N ALA A 302 8.66 32.18 14.31
CA ALA A 302 8.87 32.83 15.60
C ALA A 302 10.25 33.50 15.69
N LYS A 303 11.29 32.87 15.15
CA LYS A 303 12.64 33.46 15.10
C LYS A 303 12.68 34.71 14.23
N VAL A 304 12.05 34.69 13.05
CA VAL A 304 11.98 35.85 12.14
C VAL A 304 11.23 37.00 12.79
N ILE A 305 10.08 36.73 13.42
CA ILE A 305 9.30 37.74 14.15
C ILE A 305 10.12 38.32 15.31
N GLY A 306 10.82 37.47 16.07
CA GLY A 306 11.70 37.92 17.15
C GLY A 306 12.78 38.89 16.64
N SER A 307 13.45 38.56 15.54
CA SER A 307 14.44 39.45 14.92
C SER A 307 13.84 40.76 14.39
N ALA A 308 12.61 40.75 13.89
CA ALA A 308 11.92 41.97 13.48
C ALA A 308 11.60 42.88 14.69
N LEU A 309 11.09 42.31 15.79
CA LEU A 309 10.82 43.04 17.03
C LEU A 309 12.09 43.63 17.65
N ASP A 310 13.19 42.87 17.63
CA ASP A 310 14.50 43.36 18.08
C ASP A 310 14.98 44.53 17.21
N SER A 311 14.76 44.45 15.90
CA SER A 311 15.13 45.52 14.96
C SER A 311 14.32 46.79 15.18
N GLU A 312 13.02 46.67 15.43
CA GLU A 312 12.13 47.79 15.78
C GLU A 312 12.56 48.43 17.11
N LYS A 313 12.90 47.62 18.11
CA LYS A 313 13.42 48.12 19.38
C LYS A 313 14.73 48.91 19.20
N MET A 314 15.64 48.43 18.36
CA MET A 314 16.90 49.14 18.07
C MET A 314 16.66 50.45 17.31
N ALA A 315 15.69 50.47 16.39
CA ALA A 315 15.31 51.69 15.68
C ALA A 315 14.75 52.75 16.65
N ASN A 316 13.84 52.35 17.55
CA ASN A 316 13.25 53.25 18.56
C ASN A 316 14.32 53.78 19.53
N GLU A 317 15.26 52.94 19.95
CA GLU A 317 16.36 53.34 20.82
C GLU A 317 17.30 54.35 20.12
N TYR A 318 17.62 54.09 18.85
CA TYR A 318 18.39 55.03 18.03
C TYR A 318 17.68 56.38 17.90
N GLU A 319 16.38 56.38 17.60
CA GLU A 319 15.58 57.60 17.50
C GLU A 319 15.62 58.40 18.81
N ARG A 320 15.43 57.73 19.96
CA ARG A 320 15.52 58.39 21.28
C ARG A 320 16.90 59.02 21.52
N LEU A 321 17.98 58.26 21.28
CA LEU A 321 19.34 58.74 21.51
C LEU A 321 19.68 59.94 20.62
N VAL A 322 19.22 59.94 19.36
CA VAL A 322 19.43 61.05 18.44
C VAL A 322 18.60 62.27 18.85
N SER A 323 17.34 62.09 19.25
CA SER A 323 16.51 63.19 19.77
C SER A 323 17.15 63.84 21.00
N ASP A 324 17.61 63.04 21.97
CA ASP A 324 18.28 63.53 23.17
C ASP A 324 19.56 64.31 22.83
N LEU A 325 20.37 63.79 21.89
CA LEU A 325 21.57 64.46 21.43
C LEU A 325 21.28 65.79 20.73
N LEU A 326 20.27 65.84 19.87
CA LEU A 326 19.87 67.07 19.17
C LEU A 326 19.42 68.15 20.16
N ILE A 327 18.60 67.78 21.15
CA ILE A 327 18.18 68.70 22.23
C ILE A 327 19.40 69.22 22.99
N TRP A 328 20.39 68.38 23.27
CA TRP A 328 21.59 68.77 23.99
C TRP A 328 22.47 69.75 23.18
N ILE A 329 22.57 69.59 21.86
CA ILE A 329 23.35 70.48 21.00
C ILE A 329 22.70 71.87 20.86
N GLU A 330 21.38 71.97 20.97
CA GLU A 330 20.65 73.25 20.88
C GLU A 330 20.66 74.08 22.18
N GLN A 331 21.12 73.52 23.31
CA GLN A 331 21.23 74.21 24.61
C GLN A 331 22.57 74.93 24.79
#